data_AF-A0A957YRT9-F1
#
_entry.id   AF-A0A957YRT9-F1
#
_cell.length_a   1.000
_cell.length_b   1.000
_cell.length_c   1.000
_cell.angle_alpha   90.00
_cell.angle_beta   90.00
_cell.angle_gamma   90.00
#
_symmetry.space_group_name_H-M   'P 1'
#
loop_
_entity.id
_entity.type
_entity.pdbx_description
1 polymer ?
#
loop_
_entity_poly.entity_id
_entity_poly.type
_entity_poly.pdbx_seq_one_letter_code
_entity_poly.pdbx_strand_id
1 'polypeptide(L)'
;MIDALDDTLKNLLLSEMTFLEESNISFETPDSDFKPPSIAINLFLYDVRENLELRSNEVRSIRGNGTAVQQRAPVRVDCSYLITTWAGDIKTEHMLL
;
A
#
# COMPACT_ATOMS: atom_id res chain seq x y z
N MET A 1 7.11 -3.88 -6.97
CA MET A 1 6.58 -4.89 -5.99
C MET A 1 5.82 -4.17 -4.91
N ILE A 2 6.44 -3.17 -4.27
CA ILE A 2 5.72 -2.21 -3.41
C ILE A 2 4.69 -1.43 -4.24
N ASP A 3 5.04 -1.04 -5.48
CA ASP A 3 4.10 -0.39 -6.40
C ASP A 3 2.83 -1.21 -6.66
N ALA A 4 2.94 -2.55 -6.69
CA ALA A 4 1.77 -3.42 -6.85
C ALA A 4 0.91 -3.46 -5.58
N LEU A 5 1.51 -3.26 -4.41
CA LEU A 5 0.77 -3.07 -3.15
C LEU A 5 0.07 -1.72 -3.14
N ASP A 6 0.74 -0.65 -3.57
CA ASP A 6 0.14 0.68 -3.74
C ASP A 6 -1.04 0.64 -4.70
N ASP A 7 -0.88 -0.01 -5.86
CA ASP A 7 -1.97 -0.22 -6.82
C ASP A 7 -3.14 -0.99 -6.20
N THR A 8 -2.84 -2.02 -5.39
CA THR A 8 -3.88 -2.81 -4.70
C THR A 8 -4.64 -1.95 -3.68
N LEU A 9 -3.93 -1.14 -2.89
CA LEU A 9 -4.53 -0.23 -1.92
C LEU A 9 -5.35 0.86 -2.60
N LYS A 10 -4.84 1.43 -3.69
CA LYS A 10 -5.57 2.40 -4.53
C LYS A 10 -6.87 1.79 -5.06
N ASN A 11 -6.80 0.61 -5.65
CA ASN A 11 -7.98 -0.07 -6.19
C ASN A 11 -8.99 -0.42 -5.11
N LEU A 12 -8.54 -0.83 -3.92
CA LEU A 12 -9.40 -1.09 -2.76
C LEU A 12 -10.16 0.18 -2.34
N LEU A 13 -9.49 1.32 -2.25
CA LEU A 13 -10.14 2.58 -1.90
C LEU A 13 -11.17 3.01 -2.94
N LEU A 14 -10.83 2.89 -4.23
CA LEU A 14 -11.75 3.22 -5.32
C LEU A 14 -12.96 2.28 -5.38
N SER A 15 -12.81 1.01 -5.00
CA SER A 15 -13.92 0.07 -4.96
C SER A 15 -14.87 0.31 -3.78
N GLU A 16 -14.34 0.71 -2.63
CA GLU A 16 -15.14 0.92 -1.41
C GLU A 16 -15.73 2.34 -1.32
N MET A 17 -15.08 3.34 -1.91
CA MET A 17 -15.48 4.75 -1.83
C MET A 17 -15.79 5.32 -3.21
N THR A 18 -17.07 5.25 -3.61
CA THR A 18 -17.54 5.64 -4.96
C THR A 18 -17.41 7.12 -5.29
N PHE A 19 -17.16 7.98 -4.29
CA PHE A 19 -16.95 9.41 -4.47
C PHE A 19 -15.48 9.78 -4.71
N LEU A 20 -14.54 8.83 -4.54
CA LEU A 20 -13.13 9.07 -4.81
C LEU A 20 -12.83 8.83 -6.29
N GLU A 21 -12.05 9.73 -6.85
CA GLU A 21 -11.37 9.54 -8.12
C GLU A 21 -9.91 9.15 -7.86
N GLU A 22 -9.25 8.58 -8.87
CA GLU A 22 -7.82 8.25 -8.78
C GLU A 22 -6.95 9.46 -8.43
N SER A 23 -7.36 10.65 -8.86
CA SER A 23 -6.68 11.93 -8.61
C SER A 23 -6.73 12.35 -7.13
N ASN A 24 -7.65 11.79 -6.35
CA ASN A 24 -7.79 12.06 -4.92
C ASN A 24 -6.86 11.18 -4.06
N ILE A 25 -6.17 10.20 -4.63
CA ILE A 25 -5.31 9.28 -3.87
C ILE A 25 -3.84 9.62 -4.15
N SER A 26 -3.07 9.86 -3.08
CA SER A 26 -1.63 10.10 -3.15
C SER A 26 -0.86 9.14 -2.26
N PHE A 27 0.38 8.84 -2.62
CA PHE A 27 1.32 8.02 -1.85
C PHE A 27 2.58 8.79 -1.46
N GLU A 28 2.61 10.10 -1.72
CA GLU A 28 3.75 10.97 -1.41
C GLU A 28 3.85 11.27 0.08
N THR A 29 5.00 11.75 0.54
CA THR A 29 5.13 12.23 1.92
C THR A 29 4.19 13.41 2.17
N PRO A 30 3.34 13.38 3.23
CA PRO A 30 2.42 14.46 3.54
C PRO A 30 3.16 15.56 4.31
N ASP A 31 4.09 16.23 3.63
CA ASP A 31 4.86 17.33 4.21
C ASP A 31 4.13 18.69 4.05
N SER A 32 4.83 19.77 4.39
CA SER A 32 4.25 21.12 4.34
C SER A 32 3.90 21.59 2.92
N ASP A 33 4.38 20.92 1.88
CA ASP A 33 4.11 21.23 0.48
C ASP A 33 2.94 20.41 -0.07
N PHE A 34 2.50 19.36 0.65
CA PHE A 34 1.32 18.57 0.31
C PHE A 34 0.03 19.36 0.63
N LYS A 35 -0.44 20.14 -0.37
CA LYS A 35 -1.64 20.98 -0.28
C LYS A 35 -2.64 20.59 -1.38
N PRO A 36 -3.42 19.52 -1.18
CA PRO A 36 -4.40 19.10 -2.16
C PRO A 36 -5.49 20.17 -2.31
N PRO A 37 -5.92 20.49 -3.54
CA PRO A 37 -6.93 21.54 -3.80
C PRO A 37 -8.36 21.11 -3.43
N SER A 38 -8.58 19.81 -3.20
CA SER A 38 -9.88 19.19 -2.92
C SER A 38 -9.70 18.03 -1.93
N ILE A 39 -10.66 17.11 -1.88
CA ILE A 39 -10.54 15.87 -1.11
C ILE A 39 -9.29 15.12 -1.56
N ALA A 40 -8.43 14.74 -0.62
CA ALA A 40 -7.38 13.80 -0.89
C ALA A 40 -7.19 12.82 0.27
N ILE A 41 -6.93 11.56 -0.07
CA ILE A 41 -6.47 10.54 0.85
C ILE A 41 -5.00 10.28 0.50
N ASN A 42 -4.12 10.54 1.46
CA ASN A 42 -2.70 10.26 1.32
C ASN A 42 -2.33 9.01 2.12
N LEU A 43 -1.68 8.05 1.46
CA LEU A 43 -1.19 6.80 2.02
C LEU A 43 0.34 6.79 1.95
N PHE A 44 0.99 7.36 2.94
CA PHE A 44 2.44 7.44 2.96
C PHE A 44 3.08 6.21 3.61
N LEU A 45 3.88 5.47 2.86
CA LEU A 45 4.64 4.32 3.37
C LEU A 45 5.84 4.79 4.19
N TYR A 46 5.71 4.79 5.52
CA TYR A 46 6.73 5.35 6.41
C TYR A 46 7.72 4.31 6.96
N ASP A 47 7.36 3.02 6.93
CA ASP A 47 8.22 1.95 7.45
C ASP A 47 8.01 0.64 6.67
N VAL A 48 9.11 -0.03 6.36
CA VAL A 48 9.16 -1.30 5.62
C VAL A 48 10.14 -2.21 6.33
N ARG A 49 9.67 -3.34 6.86
CA ARG A 49 10.50 -4.27 7.65
C ARG A 49 10.31 -5.70 7.23
N GLU A 50 11.39 -6.48 7.26
CA GLU A 50 11.28 -7.93 7.10
C GLU A 50 10.47 -8.52 8.26
N ASN A 51 9.42 -9.28 7.92
CA ASN A 51 8.63 -9.99 8.90
C ASN A 51 9.36 -11.28 9.28
N LEU A 52 10.11 -11.23 10.39
CA LEU A 52 10.91 -12.35 10.87
C LEU A 52 10.07 -13.50 11.45
N GLU A 53 8.83 -13.23 11.88
CA GLU A 53 7.92 -14.26 12.38
C GLU A 53 7.39 -15.15 11.25
N LEU A 54 7.07 -14.53 10.10
CA LEU A 54 6.62 -15.22 8.90
C LEU A 54 7.78 -15.64 7.97
N ARG A 55 9.02 -15.34 8.35
CA ARG A 55 10.20 -15.73 7.58
C ARG A 55 10.42 -17.24 7.68
N SER A 56 10.42 -17.90 6.53
CA SER A 56 10.86 -19.30 6.42
C SER A 56 12.27 -19.34 5.82
N ASN A 57 13.13 -20.18 6.40
CA ASN A 57 14.43 -20.52 5.80
C ASN A 57 14.34 -21.81 4.94
N GLU A 58 13.14 -22.35 4.75
CA GLU A 58 12.97 -23.59 4.01
C GLU A 58 13.29 -23.40 2.53
N VAL A 59 14.11 -24.30 2.01
CA VAL A 59 14.35 -24.41 0.57
C VAL A 59 13.41 -25.47 0.03
N ARG A 60 12.45 -25.05 -0.81
CA ARG A 60 11.47 -25.96 -1.39
C ARG A 60 11.99 -26.50 -2.72
N SER A 61 12.05 -27.82 -2.83
CA SER A 61 12.38 -28.48 -4.11
C SER A 61 11.11 -28.61 -4.95
N ILE A 62 10.97 -27.80 -6.00
CA ILE A 62 9.92 -27.97 -7.00
C ILE A 62 10.45 -28.93 -8.06
N ARG A 63 9.77 -30.06 -8.26
CA ARG A 63 10.15 -31.07 -9.27
C ARG A 63 9.18 -31.00 -10.45
N GLY A 64 9.72 -30.91 -11.66
CA GLY A 64 8.96 -30.91 -12.91
C GLY A 64 9.82 -31.29 -14.11
N ASN A 65 9.29 -32.13 -15.00
CA ASN A 65 9.93 -32.57 -16.26
C ASN A 65 11.35 -33.13 -16.10
N GLY A 66 11.57 -34.01 -15.11
CA GLY A 66 12.88 -34.65 -14.89
C GLY A 66 13.95 -33.75 -14.23
N THR A 67 13.61 -32.50 -13.93
CA THR A 67 14.48 -31.53 -13.24
C THR A 67 13.88 -31.13 -11.89
N ALA A 68 14.76 -30.88 -10.92
CA ALA A 68 14.41 -30.34 -9.61
C ALA A 68 15.02 -28.95 -9.46
N VAL A 69 14.18 -27.95 -9.20
CA VAL A 69 14.62 -26.57 -8.92
C VAL A 69 14.46 -26.33 -7.42
N GLN A 70 15.54 -25.89 -6.79
CA GLN A 70 15.50 -25.46 -5.40
C GLN A 70 15.11 -23.98 -5.34
N GLN A 71 13.96 -23.69 -4.75
CA GLN A 71 13.48 -22.33 -4.56
C GLN A 71 13.58 -21.96 -3.08
N ARG A 72 14.28 -20.87 -2.79
CA ARG A 72 14.28 -20.29 -1.44
C ARG A 72 12.90 -19.71 -1.15
N ALA A 73 12.45 -19.82 0.10
CA ALA A 73 11.22 -19.17 0.53
C ALA A 73 11.26 -17.66 0.24
N PRO A 74 10.13 -17.06 -0.19
CA PRO A 74 10.06 -15.63 -0.45
C PRO A 74 10.23 -14.84 0.86
N VAL A 75 10.87 -13.68 0.77
CA VAL A 75 10.97 -12.72 1.87
C VAL A 75 9.57 -12.16 2.15
N ARG A 76 9.19 -12.12 3.43
CA ARG A 76 7.95 -11.49 3.89
C ARG A 76 8.30 -10.13 4.47
N VAL A 77 7.51 -9.12 4.13
CA VAL A 77 7.76 -7.74 4.50
C VAL A 77 6.46 -7.13 5.03
N ASP A 78 6.55 -6.46 6.17
CA ASP A 78 5.48 -5.63 6.71
C ASP A 78 5.67 -4.19 6.21
N CYS A 79 4.63 -3.64 5.59
CA CYS A 79 4.59 -2.28 5.09
C CYS A 79 3.62 -1.47 5.95
N SER A 80 4.11 -0.44 6.64
CA SER A 80 3.30 0.41 7.50
C SER A 80 3.00 1.74 6.81
N TYR A 81 1.72 1.99 6.53
CA TYR A 81 1.26 3.23 5.91
C TYR A 81 0.70 4.19 6.97
N LEU A 82 1.01 5.46 6.82
CA LEU A 82 0.35 6.56 7.51
C LEU A 82 -0.74 7.08 6.58
N ILE A 83 -2.00 6.92 7.00
CA ILE A 83 -3.16 7.36 6.21
C ILE A 83 -3.65 8.69 6.77
N THR A 84 -3.71 9.70 5.91
CA THR A 84 -4.25 11.03 6.24
C THR A 84 -5.33 11.42 5.24
N THR A 85 -6.38 12.08 5.72
CA THR A 85 -7.44 12.64 4.89
C THR A 85 -7.36 14.15 4.91
N TRP A 86 -7.53 14.74 3.74
CA TRP A 86 -7.43 16.18 3.51
C TRP A 86 -8.72 16.64 2.85
N ALA A 87 -9.23 17.77 3.30
CA ALA A 87 -10.38 18.42 2.70
C ALA A 87 -10.06 19.89 2.46
N GLY A 88 -10.48 20.41 1.30
CA GLY A 88 -10.36 21.83 0.99
C GLY A 88 -11.33 22.71 1.79
N ASP A 89 -12.36 22.12 2.40
CA ASP A 89 -13.29 22.79 3.30
C ASP A 89 -13.69 21.90 4.50
N ILE A 90 -14.15 22.55 5.58
CA ILE A 90 -14.52 21.93 6.86
C ILE A 90 -15.75 21.01 6.72
N LYS A 91 -16.66 21.28 5.77
CA LYS A 91 -17.87 20.46 5.59
C LYS A 91 -17.52 19.09 5.02
N THR A 92 -16.57 19.07 4.10
CA THR A 92 -16.07 17.87 3.47
C THR A 92 -15.20 17.04 4.41
N GLU A 93 -14.45 17.68 5.31
CA GLU A 93 -13.69 16.98 6.36
C GLU A 93 -14.60 16.10 7.23
N HIS A 94 -15.77 16.60 7.62
CA HIS A 94 -16.75 15.84 8.39
C HIS A 94 -17.40 14.67 7.64
N MET A 95 -17.33 14.62 6.30
CA MET A 95 -17.83 13.48 5.51
C MET A 95 -16.82 12.34 5.39
N LEU A 96 -15.55 12.58 5.73
CA LEU A 96 -14.45 11.60 5.61
C LEU A 96 -14.21 10.80 6.89
N LEU A 97 -14.88 11.15 8.00
CA LEU A 97 -14.86 10.44 9.30
C LEU A 97 -16.05 9.49 9.43
#